data_AF-A0A7W5ULA1-F1
#
_entry.id   AF-A0A7W5ULA1-F1
#
_cell.length_a   1.000
_cell.length_b   1.000
_cell.length_c   1.000
_cell.angle_alpha   90.00
_cell.angle_beta   90.00
_cell.angle_gamma   90.00
#
_symmetry.space_group_name_H-M   'P 1'
#
loop_
_entity.id
_entity.type
_entity.pdbx_description
1 polymer ?
#
loop_
_entity_poly.entity_id
_entity_poly.type
_entity_poly.pdbx_seq_one_letter_code
_entity_poly.pdbx_strand_id
1 'polypeptide(L)'
;MTKEELRSLTIEQLNGMTEEQLDVIANQVIELLEEDEIKQLPKEVRNKLKISREGGLGSWETWIALIISALVMSLMQLIMGK
;
A
#
# COMPACT_ATOMS: atom_id res chain seq x y z
N MET A 1 -10.66 1.71 3.59
CA MET A 1 -11.22 2.41 2.41
C MET A 1 -11.79 1.38 1.44
N THR A 2 -12.54 1.80 0.42
CA THR A 2 -12.90 0.91 -0.70
C THR A 2 -11.82 0.95 -1.79
N LYS A 3 -11.77 -0.09 -2.63
CA LYS A 3 -10.83 -0.18 -3.76
C LYS A 3 -10.96 1.02 -4.72
N GLU A 4 -12.17 1.53 -4.92
CA GLU A 4 -12.45 2.67 -5.80
C GLU A 4 -11.91 4.01 -5.25
N GLU A 5 -12.03 4.22 -3.94
CA GLU A 5 -11.45 5.39 -3.25
C GLU A 5 -9.92 5.40 -3.37
N LEU A 6 -9.30 4.22 -3.23
CA LEU A 6 -7.85 4.07 -3.38
C LEU A 6 -7.38 4.28 -4.82
N ARG A 7 -8.18 3.87 -5.82
CA ARG A 7 -7.89 4.16 -7.24
C ARG A 7 -8.03 5.64 -7.58
N SER A 8 -8.91 6.35 -6.88
CA SER A 8 -9.16 7.78 -7.06
C SER A 8 -8.28 8.66 -6.18
N LEU A 9 -7.31 8.08 -5.45
CA LEU A 9 -6.36 8.84 -4.64
C LEU A 9 -5.62 9.87 -5.50
N THR A 10 -5.64 11.11 -5.03
CA THR A 10 -4.95 12.23 -5.67
C THR A 10 -3.77 12.70 -4.82
N ILE A 11 -2.78 13.34 -5.47
CA ILE A 11 -1.61 13.89 -4.78
C ILE A 11 -2.00 14.98 -3.76
N GLU A 12 -3.10 15.71 -4.01
CA GLU A 12 -3.61 16.75 -3.12
C GLU A 12 -4.11 16.15 -1.80
N GLN A 13 -4.83 15.03 -1.85
CA GLN A 13 -5.26 14.31 -0.65
C GLN A 13 -4.06 13.80 0.16
N LEU A 14 -3.03 13.29 -0.53
CA LEU A 14 -1.82 12.77 0.10
C LEU A 14 -0.90 13.89 0.65
N ASN A 15 -0.89 15.07 0.05
CA ASN A 15 -0.08 16.19 0.53
C ASN A 15 -0.57 16.76 1.87
N GLY A 16 -1.86 16.60 2.18
CA GLY A 16 -2.43 16.99 3.48
C GLY A 16 -2.23 15.96 4.60
N MET A 17 -1.62 14.81 4.31
CA MET A 17 -1.48 13.69 5.25
C MET A 17 -0.09 13.61 5.88
N THR A 18 -0.03 13.05 7.09
CA THR A 18 1.23 12.75 7.78
C THR A 18 1.90 11.51 7.19
N GLU A 19 3.20 11.33 7.44
CA GLU A 19 3.94 10.17 6.95
C GLU A 19 3.35 8.83 7.42
N GLU A 20 2.85 8.75 8.65
CA GLU A 20 2.17 7.56 9.17
C GLU A 20 0.87 7.26 8.41
N GLN A 21 0.09 8.28 8.06
CA GLN A 21 -1.13 8.10 7.27
C GLN A 21 -0.82 7.67 5.84
N LEU A 22 0.26 8.22 5.26
CA LEU A 22 0.74 7.81 3.95
C LEU A 22 1.19 6.35 3.94
N ASP A 23 1.85 5.88 5.00
CA ASP A 23 2.24 4.48 5.15
C ASP A 23 1.01 3.56 5.24
N VAL A 24 0.03 3.93 6.07
CA VAL A 24 -1.24 3.16 6.20
C VAL A 24 -2.01 3.12 4.87
N ILE A 25 -2.01 4.20 4.09
CA ILE A 25 -2.64 4.20 2.76
C ILE A 25 -1.83 3.38 1.78
N ALA A 26 -0.51 3.47 1.78
CA ALA A 26 0.35 2.66 0.91
C ALA A 26 0.09 1.16 1.16
N ASN A 27 0.01 0.76 2.42
CA ASN A 27 -0.35 -0.60 2.82
C ASN A 27 -1.74 -1.01 2.33
N GLN A 28 -2.76 -0.16 2.50
CA GLN A 28 -4.11 -0.44 1.98
C GLN A 28 -4.15 -0.51 0.45
N VAL A 29 -3.39 0.34 -0.25
CA VAL A 29 -3.27 0.28 -1.71
C VAL A 29 -2.68 -1.06 -2.13
N ILE A 30 -1.63 -1.53 -1.46
CA ILE A 30 -1.00 -2.82 -1.75
C ILE A 30 -1.91 -4.00 -1.41
N GLU A 31 -2.71 -3.89 -0.35
CA GLU A 31 -3.65 -4.94 0.07
C GLU A 31 -4.86 -5.06 -0.85
N LEU A 32 -5.43 -3.92 -1.27
CA LEU A 32 -6.72 -3.88 -1.98
C LEU A 32 -6.59 -3.74 -3.48
N LEU A 33 -5.47 -3.22 -3.99
CA LEU A 33 -5.21 -3.10 -5.43
C LEU A 33 -4.18 -4.16 -5.86
N GLU A 34 -4.46 -4.77 -7.01
CA GLU A 34 -3.52 -5.67 -7.66
C GLU A 34 -2.38 -4.88 -8.31
N GLU A 35 -1.28 -5.56 -8.63
CA GLU A 35 -0.09 -4.91 -9.20
C GLU A 35 -0.42 -4.08 -10.46
N ASP A 36 -1.30 -4.58 -11.33
CA ASP A 36 -1.73 -3.90 -12.55
C ASP A 36 -2.58 -2.65 -12.26
N GLU A 37 -3.35 -2.64 -11.18
CA GLU A 37 -4.14 -1.49 -10.73
C GLU A 37 -3.23 -0.44 -10.09
N ILE A 38 -2.21 -0.87 -9.34
CA ILE A 38 -1.18 0.02 -8.78
C ILE A 38 -0.37 0.68 -9.92
N LYS A 39 -0.10 -0.05 -11.01
CA LYS A 39 0.52 0.50 -12.23
C LYS A 39 -0.37 1.52 -12.95
N GLN A 40 -1.68 1.50 -12.74
CA GLN A 40 -2.60 2.51 -13.26
C GLN A 40 -2.69 3.77 -12.39
N LEU A 41 -2.24 3.73 -11.13
CA LEU A 41 -2.21 4.92 -10.27
C LEU A 41 -1.29 6.01 -10.86
N PRO A 42 -1.61 7.30 -10.64
CA PRO A 42 -0.76 8.41 -11.06
C PRO A 42 0.67 8.24 -10.52
N LYS A 43 1.68 8.57 -11.34
CA LYS A 43 3.09 8.49 -10.92
C LYS A 43 3.37 9.28 -9.64
N GLU A 44 2.75 10.44 -9.49
CA GLU A 44 2.92 11.30 -8.32
C GLU A 44 2.39 10.63 -7.04
N VAL A 45 1.21 10.01 -7.11
CA VAL A 45 0.59 9.25 -6.02
C VAL A 45 1.48 8.09 -5.60
N ARG A 46 1.98 7.31 -6.57
CA ARG A 46 2.94 6.22 -6.29
C ARG A 46 4.21 6.70 -5.64
N ASN A 47 4.75 7.83 -6.09
CA ASN A 47 5.98 8.39 -5.54
C ASN A 47 5.79 8.89 -4.11
N LYS A 48 4.66 9.57 -3.85
CA LYS A 48 4.32 10.10 -2.53
C LYS A 48 4.06 9.00 -1.50
N LEU A 49 3.36 7.96 -1.91
CA LEU A 49 3.13 6.75 -1.11
C LEU A 49 4.38 5.85 -1.04
N LYS A 50 5.52 6.29 -1.59
CA LYS A 50 6.79 5.52 -1.65
C LYS A 50 6.63 4.11 -2.24
N ILE A 51 5.60 3.93 -3.05
CA ILE A 51 5.29 2.73 -3.84
C ILE A 51 6.18 2.69 -5.09
N SER A 52 6.72 3.84 -5.50
CA SER A 52 7.59 3.96 -6.66
C SER A 52 9.02 3.52 -6.33
N ARG A 53 9.37 2.37 -6.89
CA ARG A 53 10.70 1.75 -6.91
C ARG A 53 11.79 2.71 -7.39
N GLU A 54 12.64 3.16 -6.49
CA GLU A 54 14.01 3.56 -6.84
C GLU A 54 14.95 3.26 -5.66
N GLY A 55 15.60 2.08 -5.73
CA GLY A 55 16.82 1.77 -4.98
C GLY A 55 16.67 1.10 -3.60
N GLY A 56 17.28 -0.08 -3.45
CA GLY A 56 17.71 -0.61 -2.15
C GLY A 56 17.16 -1.97 -1.73
N LEU A 57 17.88 -3.05 -2.09
CA LEU A 57 17.95 -4.34 -1.38
C LEU A 57 16.75 -5.29 -1.31
N GLY A 58 15.63 -5.03 -1.97
CA GLY A 58 14.58 -6.03 -2.13
C GLY A 58 13.74 -5.74 -3.37
N SER A 59 13.47 -6.76 -4.19
CA SER A 59 12.48 -6.63 -5.26
C SER A 59 11.17 -6.14 -4.63
N TRP A 60 10.45 -5.24 -5.28
CA TRP A 60 9.11 -4.78 -4.88
C TRP A 60 8.20 -5.96 -4.44
N GLU A 61 8.35 -7.10 -5.12
CA GLU A 61 7.71 -8.38 -4.82
C GLU A 61 8.05 -8.92 -3.43
N THR A 62 9.31 -8.79 -2.99
CA THR A 62 9.75 -9.25 -1.66
C THR A 62 9.23 -8.36 -0.54
N TRP A 63 9.13 -7.04 -0.77
CA TRP A 63 8.59 -6.11 0.23
C TRP A 63 7.07 -6.27 0.38
N ILE A 64 6.34 -6.44 -0.73
CA ILE A 64 4.93 -6.83 -0.69
C ILE A 64 4.74 -8.18 -0.01
N ALA A 65 5.54 -9.19 -0.35
CA ALA A 65 5.42 -10.51 0.25
C ALA A 65 5.61 -10.47 1.78
N LEU A 66 6.50 -9.61 2.29
CA LEU A 66 6.67 -9.41 3.73
C LEU A 66 5.43 -8.77 4.37
N ILE A 67 4.85 -7.74 3.74
CA ILE A 67 3.62 -7.08 4.23
C ILE A 67 2.45 -8.08 4.23
N ILE A 68 2.23 -8.80 3.12
CA ILE A 68 1.18 -9.81 3.01
C ILE A 68 1.39 -10.92 4.05
N SER A 69 2.62 -11.39 4.25
CA SER A 69 2.93 -12.41 5.26
C SER A 69 2.60 -11.92 6.68
N ALA A 70 2.96 -10.69 7.03
CA ALA A 70 2.63 -10.08 8.32
C ALA A 70 1.11 -9.92 8.52
N LEU A 71 0.38 -9.54 7.46
CA LEU A 71 -1.07 -9.39 7.50
C LEU A 71 -1.79 -10.73 7.63
N VAL A 72 -1.36 -11.76 6.90
CA VAL A 72 -1.90 -13.13 7.04
C VAL A 72 -1.72 -13.63 8.46
N MET A 73 -0.56 -13.36 9.09
CA MET A 73 -0.35 -13.68 10.50
C MET A 73 -1.29 -12.90 11.42
N SER A 74 -1.49 -11.59 11.19
CA SER A 74 -2.43 -10.77 11.97
C SER A 74 -3.88 -11.26 11.86
N LEU A 75 -4.31 -11.65 10.65
CA LEU A 75 -5.64 -12.23 10.41
C LEU A 75 -5.79 -13.60 11.08
N MET A 76 -4.78 -14.47 11.01
CA MET A 76 -4.81 -15.75 11.73
C MET A 76 -4.88 -15.54 13.25
N GLN A 77 -4.15 -14.57 13.79
CA GLN A 77 -4.22 -14.23 15.22
C GLN A 77 -5.61 -13.71 15.62
N LEU A 78 -6.25 -12.90 14.78
CA LEU A 78 -7.61 -12.41 15.01
C LEU A 78 -8.65 -13.56 15.02
N ILE A 79 -8.48 -14.54 14.14
CA ILE A 79 -9.40 -15.69 14.01
C ILE A 79 -9.17 -16.72 15.12
N MET A 80 -7.91 -16.94 15.53
CA MET A 80 -7.51 -17.97 16.51
C MET A 80 -7.50 -17.45 17.95
N GLY A 81 -7.49 -16.13 18.15
CA GLY A 81 -7.46 -15.47 19.46
C GLY A 81 -8.82 -15.10 20.05
N LYS A 82 -9.92 -15.72 19.60
CA LYS A 82 -11.28 -15.45 20.11
C LYS A 82 -11.95 -16.71 20.67
#